data_AF-X0XBY3-F1
#
_entry.id   AF-X0XBY3-F1
#
_cell.length_a   1.000
_cell.length_b   1.000
_cell.length_c   1.000
_cell.angle_alpha   90.00
_cell.angle_beta   90.00
_cell.angle_gamma   90.00
#
_symmetry.space_group_name_H-M   'P 1'
#
loop_
_entity.id
_entity.type
_entity.pdbx_description
1 polymer ?
#
loop_
_entity_poly.entity_id
_entity_poly.type
_entity_poly.pdbx_seq_one_letter_code
_entity_poly.pdbx_strand_id
1 'polypeptide(L)'
;SGADDELDVVHQPMMCQHCDNAPCETVCPVLATIHGEEGLNEQAYNRCVGTRYCANNCPYKVRRFNWFKYHHDDPLQNLVLNPGVTVRSRGVMEKCSMCVQRIEEGKIDSKRRGEPLADGSIQTACQQSCPAQAIVFGDMNDPESRVHAAAQDPRHFRVLEEFNFRPSVGYMRVIRNREVASSDVGGHEGGGNEGGDHV
;
A
#
# COMPACT_ATOMS: atom_id res chain seq x y z
N SER A 1 16.44 -15.19 -2.24
CA SER A 1 16.89 -16.24 -1.32
C SER A 1 18.40 -16.10 -1.18
N GLY A 2 18.88 -15.76 0.02
CA GLY A 2 20.31 -15.78 0.37
C GLY A 2 20.81 -17.20 0.55
N ALA A 3 22.14 -17.37 0.58
CA ALA A 3 22.78 -18.61 0.98
C ALA A 3 22.48 -18.90 2.46
N ASP A 4 22.48 -20.18 2.85
CA ASP A 4 21.78 -20.74 4.01
C ASP A 4 22.10 -20.17 5.41
N ASP A 5 23.05 -19.21 5.55
CA ASP A 5 23.39 -18.50 6.80
C ASP A 5 23.19 -16.96 6.76
N GLU A 6 22.80 -16.36 5.63
CA GLU A 6 22.49 -14.92 5.53
C GLU A 6 20.97 -14.65 5.50
N LEU A 7 20.46 -14.02 6.56
CA LEU A 7 19.06 -13.63 6.66
C LEU A 7 18.74 -12.39 5.82
N ASP A 8 17.87 -12.58 4.82
CA ASP A 8 17.31 -11.49 4.03
C ASP A 8 16.00 -10.96 4.63
N VAL A 9 15.95 -9.69 5.05
CA VAL A 9 14.71 -9.06 5.54
C VAL A 9 14.03 -8.24 4.46
N VAL A 10 12.76 -8.52 4.17
CA VAL A 10 11.94 -7.74 3.22
C VAL A 10 10.79 -7.08 3.96
N HIS A 11 10.55 -5.80 3.67
CA HIS A 11 9.41 -5.08 4.20
C HIS A 11 8.32 -4.95 3.14
N GLN A 12 7.09 -5.28 3.53
CA GLN A 12 5.92 -5.14 2.69
C GLN A 12 4.77 -4.56 3.54
N PRO A 13 4.52 -3.24 3.46
CA PRO A 13 3.46 -2.61 4.25
C PRO A 13 2.08 -3.06 3.75
N MET A 14 1.38 -3.86 4.55
CA MET A 14 0.06 -4.37 4.17
C MET A 14 -1.06 -3.48 4.70
N MET A 15 -1.75 -2.82 3.76
CA MET A 15 -2.95 -2.01 4.00
C MET A 15 -4.20 -2.64 3.37
N CYS A 16 -5.35 -1.96 3.43
CA CYS A 16 -6.49 -2.39 2.61
C CYS A 16 -6.14 -2.23 1.13
N GLN A 17 -6.34 -3.31 0.36
CA GLN A 17 -6.00 -3.33 -1.05
C GLN A 17 -7.14 -2.82 -1.96
N HIS A 18 -8.29 -2.46 -1.38
CA HIS A 18 -9.46 -1.92 -2.08
C HIS A 18 -9.92 -2.76 -3.29
N CYS A 19 -9.85 -4.08 -3.17
CA CYS A 19 -10.23 -5.06 -4.18
C CYS A 19 -11.52 -4.72 -4.97
N ASP A 20 -11.49 -4.86 -6.29
CA ASP A 20 -12.70 -4.76 -7.13
C ASP A 20 -13.64 -5.94 -6.84
N ASN A 21 -13.08 -7.15 -6.80
CA ASN A 21 -13.81 -8.35 -6.39
C ASN A 21 -13.58 -8.56 -4.88
N ALA A 22 -14.18 -7.67 -4.07
CA ALA A 22 -13.97 -7.64 -2.63
C ALA A 22 -14.75 -8.76 -1.90
N PRO A 23 -14.06 -9.80 -1.35
CA PRO A 23 -14.73 -10.85 -0.59
C PRO A 23 -15.32 -10.32 0.72
N CYS A 24 -14.80 -9.20 1.23
CA CYS A 24 -15.24 -8.60 2.47
C CYS A 24 -16.56 -7.81 2.35
N GLU A 25 -17.04 -7.51 1.14
CA GLU A 25 -18.32 -6.81 0.91
C GLU A 25 -19.51 -7.76 0.97
N THR A 26 -19.45 -8.85 0.21
CA THR A 26 -20.55 -9.83 0.04
C THR A 26 -20.96 -10.52 1.33
N VAL A 27 -20.07 -10.52 2.34
CA VAL A 27 -20.28 -11.15 3.65
C VAL A 27 -20.86 -10.20 4.70
N CYS A 28 -21.07 -8.92 4.39
CA CYS A 28 -21.63 -7.96 5.33
C CYS A 28 -23.17 -8.00 5.29
N PRO A 29 -23.86 -8.50 6.33
CA PRO A 29 -25.32 -8.68 6.29
C PRO A 29 -26.12 -7.37 6.29
N VAL A 30 -25.47 -6.25 6.61
CA VAL A 30 -26.11 -4.93 6.73
C VAL A 30 -25.59 -3.93 5.70
N LEU A 31 -24.74 -4.37 4.76
CA LEU A 31 -24.14 -3.54 3.72
C LEU A 31 -23.38 -2.33 4.30
N ALA A 32 -22.62 -2.54 5.37
CA ALA A 32 -21.75 -1.51 5.94
C ALA A 32 -20.45 -1.31 5.12
N THR A 33 -20.16 -2.23 4.20
CA THR A 33 -19.02 -2.19 3.30
C THR A 33 -19.51 -2.35 1.89
N ILE A 34 -19.19 -1.38 1.03
CA ILE A 34 -19.69 -1.30 -0.35
C ILE A 34 -18.57 -0.80 -1.25
N HIS A 35 -18.71 -1.05 -2.54
CA HIS A 35 -17.87 -0.44 -3.55
C HIS A 35 -18.43 0.94 -3.93
N GLY A 36 -17.58 1.97 -3.89
CA GLY A 36 -17.90 3.30 -4.41
C GLY A 36 -17.71 3.37 -5.92
N GLU A 37 -18.19 4.45 -6.54
CA GLU A 37 -18.06 4.66 -7.99
C GLU A 37 -16.59 4.83 -8.45
N GLU A 38 -15.71 5.23 -7.53
CA GLU A 38 -14.29 5.51 -7.81
C GLU A 38 -13.38 4.29 -7.63
N GLY A 39 -13.94 3.09 -7.53
CA GLY A 39 -13.15 1.87 -7.31
C GLY A 39 -12.74 1.65 -5.85
N LEU A 40 -13.18 2.51 -4.93
CA LEU A 40 -12.84 2.41 -3.52
C LEU A 40 -13.81 1.48 -2.79
N ASN A 41 -13.29 0.47 -2.12
CA ASN A 41 -14.06 -0.19 -1.06
C ASN A 41 -14.30 0.81 0.09
N GLU A 42 -15.54 1.20 0.33
CA GLU A 42 -15.94 2.13 1.39
C GLU A 42 -16.42 1.38 2.64
N GLN A 43 -16.28 2.03 3.80
CA GLN A 43 -16.75 1.50 5.09
C GLN A 43 -17.62 2.54 5.78
N ALA A 44 -18.93 2.32 5.74
CA ALA A 44 -19.90 3.10 6.50
C ALA A 44 -19.86 2.65 7.97
N TYR A 45 -19.15 3.43 8.80
CA TYR A 45 -18.90 3.09 10.21
C TYR A 45 -20.19 2.96 11.03
N ASN A 46 -21.12 3.89 10.85
CA ASN A 46 -22.43 3.94 11.54
C ASN A 46 -23.39 2.79 11.14
N ARG A 47 -23.16 2.13 10.00
CA ARG A 47 -23.94 0.98 9.55
C ARG A 47 -23.41 -0.35 10.09
N CYS A 48 -22.18 -0.38 10.59
CA CYS A 48 -21.52 -1.61 11.03
C CYS A 48 -22.14 -2.12 12.35
N VAL A 49 -22.66 -3.34 12.33
CA VAL A 49 -23.23 -4.02 13.51
C VAL A 49 -22.26 -4.99 14.21
N GLY A 50 -20.97 -4.98 13.83
CA GLY A 50 -19.92 -5.72 14.55
C GLY A 50 -19.88 -7.24 14.36
N THR A 51 -20.48 -7.78 13.30
CA THR A 51 -20.48 -9.23 13.01
C THR A 51 -19.10 -9.81 12.73
N ARG A 52 -18.10 -8.98 12.42
CA ARG A 52 -16.69 -9.36 12.17
C ARG A 52 -16.43 -10.23 10.94
N TYR A 53 -17.46 -10.67 10.23
CA TYR A 53 -17.27 -11.63 9.15
C TYR A 53 -16.47 -11.06 7.96
N CYS A 54 -16.55 -9.75 7.72
CA CYS A 54 -15.72 -9.05 6.76
C CYS A 54 -14.21 -9.11 7.07
N ALA A 55 -13.82 -9.26 8.35
CA ALA A 55 -12.42 -9.45 8.73
C ALA A 55 -11.96 -10.89 8.42
N ASN A 56 -12.81 -11.87 8.66
CA ASN A 56 -12.51 -13.28 8.34
C ASN A 56 -12.32 -13.47 6.84
N ASN A 57 -13.22 -12.92 6.03
CA ASN A 57 -13.18 -13.08 4.57
C ASN A 57 -12.14 -12.19 3.88
N CYS A 58 -11.56 -11.20 4.59
CA CYS A 58 -10.46 -10.42 4.04
C CYS A 58 -9.18 -11.29 4.04
N PRO A 59 -8.59 -11.59 2.87
CA PRO A 59 -7.41 -12.46 2.78
C PRO A 59 -6.20 -11.81 3.47
N TYR A 60 -6.08 -10.48 3.38
CA TYR A 60 -4.99 -9.72 3.97
C TYR A 60 -5.15 -9.45 5.48
N LYS A 61 -6.33 -9.75 6.06
CA LYS A 61 -6.64 -9.49 7.48
C LYS A 61 -6.31 -8.05 7.91
N VAL A 62 -6.71 -7.08 7.09
CA VAL A 62 -6.45 -5.63 7.29
C VAL A 62 -7.67 -4.83 7.78
N ARG A 63 -8.77 -5.52 8.08
CA ARG A 63 -9.89 -4.95 8.84
C ARG A 63 -9.55 -5.01 10.33
N ARG A 64 -9.75 -3.93 11.07
CA ARG A 64 -9.48 -3.83 12.52
C ARG A 64 -10.78 -3.65 13.28
N PHE A 65 -10.92 -4.38 14.40
CA PHE A 65 -12.11 -4.38 15.23
C PHE A 65 -11.94 -3.47 16.45
N ASN A 66 -12.84 -2.52 16.64
CA ASN A 66 -12.90 -1.71 17.85
C ASN A 66 -13.52 -2.52 19.00
N TRP A 67 -12.68 -3.25 19.75
CA TRP A 67 -13.10 -4.16 20.82
C TRP A 67 -13.69 -3.46 22.03
N PHE A 68 -13.04 -2.36 22.42
CA PHE A 68 -13.39 -1.59 23.59
C PHE A 68 -13.94 -0.22 23.18
N LYS A 69 -14.55 0.48 24.13
CA LYS A 69 -14.80 1.90 23.97
C LYS A 69 -13.50 2.61 24.30
N TYR A 70 -12.83 3.15 23.29
CA TYR A 70 -11.70 4.04 23.51
C TYR A 70 -12.25 5.41 23.91
N HIS A 71 -11.89 5.85 25.12
CA HIS A 71 -12.43 7.06 25.73
C HIS A 71 -11.72 8.29 25.19
N HIS A 72 -12.50 9.36 24.99
CA HIS A 72 -12.07 10.66 24.49
C HIS A 72 -12.58 11.74 25.45
N ASP A 73 -12.37 11.52 26.74
CA ASP A 73 -12.99 12.30 27.81
C ASP A 73 -12.23 13.62 28.10
N ASP A 74 -10.96 13.71 27.67
CA ASP A 74 -10.12 14.92 27.79
C ASP A 74 -10.28 15.83 26.55
N PRO A 75 -10.89 17.03 26.69
CA PRO A 75 -11.06 17.96 25.58
C PRO A 75 -9.74 18.43 24.96
N LEU A 76 -8.66 18.52 25.73
CA LEU A 76 -7.35 18.97 25.23
C LEU A 76 -6.72 17.92 24.32
N GLN A 77 -6.82 16.64 24.67
CA GLN A 77 -6.36 15.54 23.80
C GLN A 77 -7.17 15.47 22.51
N ASN A 78 -8.46 15.81 22.57
CA ASN A 78 -9.34 15.77 21.40
C ASN A 78 -8.99 16.83 20.34
N LEU A 79 -8.19 17.85 20.67
CA LEU A 79 -7.70 18.83 19.69
C LEU A 79 -6.77 18.22 18.63
N VAL A 80 -6.20 17.04 18.89
CA VAL A 80 -5.35 16.30 17.93
C VAL A 80 -6.19 15.53 16.90
N LEU A 81 -7.48 15.33 17.17
CA LEU A 81 -8.34 14.53 16.29
C LEU A 81 -8.69 15.30 15.02
N ASN A 82 -8.59 14.62 13.88
CA ASN A 82 -8.96 15.20 12.60
C ASN A 82 -10.49 15.32 12.49
N PRO A 83 -11.05 16.54 12.31
CA PRO A 83 -12.50 16.74 12.23
C PRO A 83 -13.13 16.13 10.97
N GLY A 84 -12.34 15.91 9.91
CA GLY A 84 -12.79 15.27 8.66
C GLY A 84 -12.88 13.75 8.72
N VAL A 85 -12.55 13.12 9.87
CA VAL A 85 -12.60 11.67 10.03
C VAL A 85 -13.49 11.30 11.22
N THR A 86 -14.43 10.39 11.00
CA THR A 86 -15.28 9.87 12.08
C THR A 86 -14.44 9.22 13.18
N VAL A 87 -14.66 9.61 14.44
CA VAL A 87 -14.16 8.90 15.62
C VAL A 87 -15.10 7.73 15.91
N ARG A 88 -14.58 6.50 15.90
CA ARG A 88 -15.41 5.29 15.95
C ARG A 88 -15.67 4.86 17.39
N SER A 89 -16.86 4.33 17.62
CA SER A 89 -17.24 3.71 18.89
C SER A 89 -16.93 2.21 18.90
N ARG A 90 -17.16 1.57 20.05
CA ARG A 90 -17.02 0.13 20.22
C ARG A 90 -17.90 -0.64 19.23
N GLY A 91 -17.38 -1.73 18.68
CA GLY A 91 -18.14 -2.68 17.86
C GLY A 91 -18.12 -2.40 16.36
N VAL A 92 -17.37 -1.39 15.90
CA VAL A 92 -17.40 -0.90 14.51
C VAL A 92 -16.09 -1.17 13.77
N MET A 93 -16.19 -1.70 12.53
CA MET A 93 -15.02 -2.08 11.71
C MET A 93 -14.39 -0.89 11.05
N GLU A 94 -13.06 -0.91 11.09
CA GLU A 94 -12.24 0.03 10.38
C GLU A 94 -11.25 -0.67 9.48
N LYS A 95 -10.76 0.09 8.52
CA LYS A 95 -9.75 -0.29 7.56
C LYS A 95 -9.12 0.99 7.01
N CYS A 96 -8.03 0.85 6.26
CA CYS A 96 -7.58 1.92 5.39
C CYS A 96 -8.71 2.30 4.41
N SER A 97 -9.00 3.59 4.30
CA SER A 97 -10.03 4.17 3.42
C SER A 97 -9.43 4.93 2.24
N MET A 98 -8.14 4.71 1.92
CA MET A 98 -7.36 5.56 1.02
C MET A 98 -7.44 7.06 1.36
N CYS A 99 -7.59 7.37 2.66
CA CYS A 99 -7.78 8.74 3.13
C CYS A 99 -8.96 9.44 2.42
N VAL A 100 -10.12 8.78 2.32
CA VAL A 100 -11.35 9.30 1.70
C VAL A 100 -11.66 10.75 2.07
N GLN A 101 -11.36 11.18 3.30
CA GLN A 101 -11.55 12.57 3.72
C GLN A 101 -10.74 13.58 2.86
N ARG A 102 -9.53 13.21 2.45
CA ARG A 102 -8.68 14.04 1.57
C ARG A 102 -9.11 13.95 0.11
N ILE A 103 -9.62 12.79 -0.31
CA ILE A 103 -10.16 12.59 -1.66
C ILE A 103 -11.38 13.48 -1.86
N GLU A 104 -12.32 13.43 -0.93
CA GLU A 104 -13.54 14.25 -0.99
C GLU A 104 -13.24 15.75 -0.90
N GLU A 105 -12.36 16.17 0.02
CA GLU A 105 -11.93 17.57 0.10
C GLU A 105 -11.30 18.06 -1.21
N GLY A 106 -10.35 17.30 -1.77
CA GLY A 106 -9.73 17.63 -3.05
C GLY A 106 -10.73 17.70 -4.20
N LYS A 107 -11.68 16.76 -4.28
CA LYS A 107 -12.76 16.76 -5.29
C LYS A 107 -13.67 17.98 -5.15
N ILE A 108 -14.06 18.33 -3.93
CA ILE A 108 -14.91 19.50 -3.67
C ILE A 108 -14.19 20.77 -4.12
N ASP A 109 -12.91 20.92 -3.78
CA ASP A 109 -12.11 22.09 -4.16
C ASP A 109 -11.88 22.18 -5.68
N SER A 110 -11.66 21.04 -6.34
CA SER A 110 -11.56 20.98 -7.81
C SER A 110 -12.86 21.42 -8.48
N LYS A 111 -14.00 20.89 -8.02
CA LYS A 111 -15.34 21.27 -8.52
C LYS A 111 -15.63 22.75 -8.28
N ARG A 112 -15.22 23.29 -7.13
CA ARG A 112 -15.39 24.72 -6.80
C ARG A 112 -14.59 25.63 -7.73
N ARG A 113 -13.39 25.22 -8.14
CA ARG A 113 -12.53 25.96 -9.09
C ARG A 113 -12.92 25.75 -10.55
N GLY A 114 -13.69 24.69 -10.85
CA GLY A 114 -14.04 24.32 -12.23
C GLY A 114 -12.88 23.71 -13.00
N GLU A 115 -11.88 23.17 -12.30
CA GLU A 115 -10.67 22.57 -12.88
C GLU A 115 -10.69 21.06 -12.65
N PRO A 116 -10.10 20.25 -13.55
CA PRO A 116 -9.90 18.83 -13.31
C PRO A 116 -8.89 18.59 -12.19
N LEU A 117 -8.97 17.44 -11.54
CA LEU A 117 -8.00 17.04 -10.53
C LEU A 117 -6.66 16.74 -11.21
N ALA A 118 -5.64 17.53 -10.89
CA ALA A 118 -4.27 17.26 -11.33
C ALA A 118 -3.63 16.13 -10.50
N ASP A 119 -2.75 15.32 -11.09
CA ASP A 119 -1.98 14.33 -10.34
C ASP A 119 -1.20 15.00 -9.19
N GLY A 120 -1.13 14.30 -8.06
CA GLY A 120 -0.49 14.81 -6.84
C GLY A 120 -1.26 15.88 -6.08
N SER A 121 -2.40 16.39 -6.59
CA SER A 121 -3.26 17.32 -5.85
C SER A 121 -3.86 16.70 -4.59
N ILE A 122 -4.13 15.38 -4.63
CA ILE A 122 -4.54 14.58 -3.48
C ILE A 122 -3.37 13.70 -3.07
N GLN A 123 -2.89 13.89 -1.84
CA GLN A 123 -1.88 13.02 -1.24
C GLN A 123 -2.45 12.32 -0.02
N THR A 124 -2.39 10.99 -0.01
CA THR A 124 -2.77 10.22 1.17
C THR A 124 -1.79 10.47 2.33
N ALA A 125 -2.24 10.28 3.57
CA ALA A 125 -1.40 10.53 4.74
C ALA A 125 -0.14 9.64 4.73
N CYS A 126 -0.27 8.36 4.34
CA CYS A 126 0.86 7.44 4.26
C CYS A 126 1.84 7.81 3.12
N GLN A 127 1.33 8.27 1.97
CA GLN A 127 2.18 8.81 0.89
C GLN A 127 2.96 10.04 1.36
N GLN A 128 2.27 11.03 1.91
CA GLN A 128 2.89 12.29 2.33
C GLN A 128 3.94 12.08 3.45
N SER A 129 3.70 11.11 4.34
CA SER A 129 4.58 10.87 5.49
C SER A 129 5.81 10.02 5.15
N CYS A 130 5.82 9.34 3.99
CA CYS A 130 6.91 8.44 3.63
C CYS A 130 8.10 9.23 3.08
N PRO A 131 9.25 9.32 3.79
CA PRO A 131 10.40 10.08 3.32
C PRO A 131 11.03 9.46 2.06
N ALA A 132 10.93 8.13 1.93
CA ALA A 132 11.43 7.39 0.78
C ALA A 132 10.48 7.43 -0.43
N GLN A 133 9.31 8.09 -0.31
CA GLN A 133 8.30 8.19 -1.38
C GLN A 133 7.88 6.83 -1.96
N ALA A 134 7.84 5.79 -1.12
CA ALA A 134 7.56 4.42 -1.55
C ALA A 134 6.09 4.18 -1.95
N ILE A 135 5.18 5.06 -1.54
CA ILE A 135 3.75 4.96 -1.82
C ILE A 135 3.39 6.05 -2.83
N VAL A 136 2.84 5.65 -3.97
CA VAL A 136 2.28 6.54 -4.98
C VAL A 136 0.78 6.28 -5.05
N PHE A 137 -0.01 7.33 -4.85
CA PHE A 137 -1.46 7.32 -5.01
C PHE A 137 -1.85 8.36 -6.06
N GLY A 138 -2.89 8.07 -6.84
CA GLY A 138 -3.38 8.89 -7.94
C GLY A 138 -4.56 8.23 -8.64
N ASP A 139 -5.03 8.85 -9.73
CA ASP A 139 -6.11 8.32 -10.58
C ASP A 139 -5.55 7.32 -11.60
N MET A 140 -6.04 6.08 -11.57
CA MET A 140 -5.62 5.03 -12.50
C MET A 140 -6.14 5.26 -13.93
N ASN A 141 -7.23 6.02 -14.08
CA ASN A 141 -7.84 6.34 -15.37
C ASN A 141 -7.09 7.45 -16.12
N ASP A 142 -6.28 8.25 -15.42
CA ASP A 142 -5.41 9.26 -16.04
C ASP A 142 -4.11 8.60 -16.53
N PRO A 143 -3.89 8.51 -17.86
CA PRO A 143 -2.69 7.90 -18.44
C PRO A 143 -1.40 8.67 -18.13
N GLU A 144 -1.50 9.96 -17.80
CA GLU A 144 -0.35 10.81 -17.46
C GLU A 144 0.01 10.76 -15.97
N SER A 145 -0.80 10.08 -15.15
CA SER A 145 -0.57 9.99 -13.71
C SER A 145 0.64 9.11 -13.37
N ARG A 146 1.31 9.44 -12.25
CA ARG A 146 2.44 8.62 -11.77
C ARG A 146 2.03 7.20 -11.41
N VAL A 147 0.80 6.99 -10.95
CA VAL A 147 0.31 5.65 -10.58
C VAL A 147 0.07 4.80 -11.82
N HIS A 148 -0.43 5.38 -12.91
CA HIS A 148 -0.60 4.69 -14.18
C HIS A 148 0.76 4.22 -14.72
N ALA A 149 1.76 5.10 -14.73
CA ALA A 149 3.13 4.74 -15.13
C ALA A 149 3.72 3.64 -14.23
N ALA A 150 3.55 3.73 -12.91
CA ALA A 150 4.05 2.72 -11.97
C ALA A 150 3.40 1.34 -12.15
N ALA A 151 2.11 1.29 -12.53
CA ALA A 151 1.39 0.04 -12.77
C ALA A 151 1.88 -0.72 -14.02
N GLN A 152 2.54 -0.03 -14.96
CA GLN A 152 3.11 -0.63 -16.18
C GLN A 152 4.56 -1.12 -16.00
N ASP A 153 5.20 -0.83 -14.86
CA ASP A 153 6.58 -1.25 -14.61
C ASP A 153 6.66 -2.79 -14.54
N PRO A 154 7.64 -3.45 -15.18
CA PRO A 154 7.78 -4.92 -15.15
C PRO A 154 7.93 -5.53 -13.74
N ARG A 155 8.28 -4.73 -12.73
CA ARG A 155 8.41 -5.14 -11.33
C ARG A 155 7.11 -5.06 -10.56
N HIS A 156 6.07 -4.46 -11.14
CA HIS A 156 4.75 -4.36 -10.53
C HIS A 156 4.14 -5.75 -10.37
N PHE A 157 3.63 -6.05 -9.18
CA PHE A 157 2.86 -7.26 -8.91
C PHE A 157 1.73 -6.97 -7.92
N ARG A 158 0.70 -7.80 -7.97
CA ARG A 158 -0.43 -7.77 -7.04
C ARG A 158 -0.31 -8.92 -6.05
N VAL A 159 -0.67 -8.67 -4.79
CA VAL A 159 -0.59 -9.68 -3.73
C VAL A 159 -1.79 -10.61 -3.84
N LEU A 160 -1.57 -11.92 -3.76
CA LEU A 160 -2.63 -12.94 -3.83
C LEU A 160 -3.47 -12.86 -5.12
N GLU A 161 -2.81 -12.63 -6.26
CA GLU A 161 -3.45 -12.50 -7.57
C GLU A 161 -4.16 -13.79 -8.01
N GLU A 162 -3.69 -14.95 -7.54
CA GLU A 162 -4.26 -16.28 -7.80
C GLU A 162 -5.73 -16.42 -7.38
N PHE A 163 -6.21 -15.61 -6.44
CA PHE A 163 -7.60 -15.63 -5.97
C PHE A 163 -8.53 -14.69 -6.76
N ASN A 164 -8.02 -13.95 -7.75
CA ASN A 164 -8.78 -13.02 -8.58
C ASN A 164 -9.62 -12.01 -7.77
N PHE A 165 -9.06 -11.50 -6.66
CA PHE A 165 -9.66 -10.42 -5.89
C PHE A 165 -9.51 -9.05 -6.58
N ARG A 166 -8.61 -8.95 -7.57
CA ARG A 166 -8.31 -7.71 -8.32
C ARG A 166 -8.02 -6.53 -7.37
N PRO A 167 -6.94 -6.60 -6.57
CA PRO A 167 -6.54 -5.49 -5.72
C PRO A 167 -6.12 -4.28 -6.56
N SER A 168 -6.55 -3.09 -6.15
CA SER A 168 -6.17 -1.82 -6.79
C SER A 168 -4.75 -1.38 -6.39
N VAL A 169 -4.26 -1.89 -5.25
CA VAL A 169 -2.89 -1.63 -4.77
C VAL A 169 -1.93 -2.66 -5.38
N GLY A 170 -0.91 -2.14 -6.07
CA GLY A 170 0.24 -2.90 -6.54
C GLY A 170 1.48 -2.67 -5.68
N TYR A 171 2.42 -3.61 -5.74
CA TYR A 171 3.73 -3.49 -5.10
C TYR A 171 4.82 -3.64 -6.14
N MET A 172 5.97 -3.04 -5.84
CA MET A 172 7.17 -3.18 -6.66
C MET A 172 8.07 -4.26 -6.09
N ARG A 173 8.55 -5.17 -6.94
CA ARG A 173 9.52 -6.20 -6.53
C ARG A 173 10.80 -5.54 -6.04
N VAL A 174 11.25 -5.94 -4.86
CA VAL A 174 12.53 -5.50 -4.30
C VAL A 174 13.67 -6.10 -5.12
N ILE A 175 14.49 -5.24 -5.71
CA ILE A 175 15.74 -5.61 -6.36
C ILE A 175 16.87 -5.33 -5.38
N ARG A 176 17.69 -6.35 -5.09
CA ARG A 176 18.90 -6.20 -4.28
C ARG A 176 20.10 -6.28 -5.20
N ASN A 177 20.89 -5.21 -5.24
CA ASN A 177 22.16 -5.24 -5.95
C ASN A 177 23.18 -5.97 -5.08
N ARG A 178 23.41 -7.25 -5.36
CA ARG A 178 24.44 -8.05 -4.70
C ARG A 178 25.68 -8.05 -5.57
N GLU A 179 26.85 -7.87 -4.96
CA GLU A 179 28.10 -8.10 -5.66
C GLU A 179 28.16 -9.57 -6.08
N VAL A 180 28.36 -9.80 -7.37
CA VAL A 180 28.67 -11.14 -7.87
C VAL A 180 30.10 -11.40 -7.42
N ALA A 181 30.31 -12.35 -6.52
CA ALA A 181 31.66 -12.81 -6.19
C ALA A 181 32.36 -13.14 -7.51
N SER A 182 33.42 -12.41 -7.84
CA SER A 182 34.19 -12.61 -9.05
C SER A 182 34.73 -14.04 -9.01
N SER A 183 34.15 -14.94 -9.81
CA SER A 183 34.74 -16.25 -10.00
C SER A 183 36.12 -16.05 -10.62
N ASP A 184 37.13 -16.55 -9.93
CA ASP A 184 38.54 -16.57 -10.29
C ASP A 184 38.78 -16.70 -11.80
N VAL A 185 39.09 -15.58 -12.46
CA VAL A 185 39.90 -15.61 -13.68
C VAL A 185 41.33 -15.40 -13.21
N GLY A 186 42.00 -16.50 -12.86
CA GLY A 186 43.37 -16.52 -12.37
C GLY A 186 44.33 -15.91 -13.39
N GLY A 187 44.73 -14.66 -13.16
CA GLY A 187 45.95 -14.09 -13.71
C GLY A 187 47.13 -14.49 -12.82
N HIS A 188 47.86 -15.53 -13.21
CA HIS A 188 49.10 -15.92 -12.54
C HIS A 188 50.22 -14.97 -12.99
N GLU A 189 50.39 -13.85 -12.30
CA GLU A 189 51.64 -13.09 -12.36
C GLU A 189 52.64 -13.72 -11.39
N GLY A 190 53.60 -14.47 -11.95
CA GLY A 190 54.74 -15.01 -11.24
C GLY A 190 56.01 -14.71 -12.01
N GLY A 191 56.71 -13.64 -11.61
CA GLY A 191 58.05 -13.34 -12.08
C GLY A 191 59.07 -14.35 -11.56
N GLY A 192 59.99 -14.77 -12.43
CA GLY A 192 61.13 -15.62 -12.12
C GLY A 192 62.19 -15.52 -13.21
N ASN A 193 63.29 -14.88 -12.88
CA ASN A 193 64.45 -14.59 -13.71
C ASN A 193 65.41 -15.79 -13.77
N GLU A 194 65.72 -16.33 -14.94
CA GLU A 194 66.99 -17.02 -15.21
C GLU A 194 67.43 -16.76 -16.67
N GLY A 195 68.65 -16.26 -16.83
CA GLY A 195 69.29 -16.03 -18.13
C GLY A 195 70.02 -17.27 -18.65
N GLY A 196 70.44 -17.21 -19.92
CA GLY A 196 71.36 -18.19 -20.50
C GLY A 196 71.15 -18.43 -21.99
N ASP A 197 71.82 -17.63 -22.81
CA ASP A 197 72.55 -17.95 -24.04
C ASP A 197 72.13 -19.10 -25.00
N HIS A 198 72.16 -18.74 -26.29
CA HIS A 198 72.75 -19.45 -27.45
C HIS A 198 71.82 -19.78 -28.65
N VAL A 199 72.22 -19.15 -29.77
CA VAL A 199 72.02 -19.46 -31.21
C VAL A 199 70.63 -19.21 -31.81
#